data_AF-A0A7C7L4J6-F1
#
_entry.id   AF-A0A7C7L4J6-F1
#
_cell.length_a   1.000
_cell.length_b   1.000
_cell.length_c   1.000
_cell.angle_alpha   90.00
_cell.angle_beta   90.00
_cell.angle_gamma   90.00
#
_symmetry.space_group_name_H-M   'P 1'
#
loop_
_entity.id
_entity.type
_entity.pdbx_description
1 polymer ?
#
loop_
_entity_poly.entity_id
_entity_poly.type
_entity_poly.pdbx_seq_one_letter_code
_entity_poly.pdbx_strand_id
1 'polypeptide(L)' 'MPLADLNLVWVIAALLGTVGYLGFQIACVVWGFDADGNPKRRVLLGSAIGILASLALLILGLALA' A
#
# COMPACT_ATOMS: atom_id res chain seq x y z
N MET A 1 -1.45 27.13 1.58
CA MET A 1 -0.57 27.04 2.77
C MET A 1 0.85 26.84 2.27
N PRO A 2 1.84 27.62 2.75
CA PRO A 2 3.22 27.42 2.32
C PRO A 2 3.67 26.01 2.71
N LEU A 3 4.29 25.28 1.77
CA LEU A 3 4.73 23.89 1.94
C LEU A 3 5.76 23.69 3.07
N ALA A 4 6.28 24.78 3.65
CA ALA A 4 7.33 24.79 4.65
C ALA A 4 6.88 24.27 6.04
N ASP A 5 5.57 24.26 6.33
CA ASP A 5 5.01 23.77 7.60
C ASP A 5 4.44 22.34 7.50
N LEU A 6 4.58 21.66 6.34
CA LEU A 6 4.20 20.26 6.24
C LEU A 6 5.18 19.40 7.02
N ASN A 7 4.70 18.74 8.07
CA ASN A 7 5.47 17.74 8.79
C ASN A 7 5.80 16.58 7.84
N LEU A 8 7.07 16.54 7.41
CA LEU A 8 7.61 15.64 6.40
C LEU A 8 7.25 14.16 6.66
N VAL A 9 7.10 13.78 7.94
CA VAL A 9 6.74 12.44 8.37
C VAL A 9 5.38 12.01 7.80
N TRP A 10 4.39 12.90 7.83
CA TRP A 10 3.05 12.56 7.35
C TRP A 10 3.01 12.45 5.82
N VAL A 11 3.78 13.29 5.12
CA VAL A 11 3.90 13.25 3.65
C VAL A 11 4.51 11.93 3.21
N ILE A 12 5.58 11.49 3.87
CA ILE A 12 6.23 10.21 3.60
C ILE A 12 5.27 9.06 3.89
N ALA A 13 4.57 9.08 5.03
CA ALA A 13 3.62 8.04 5.40
C ALA A 13 2.46 7.95 4.39
N ALA A 14 1.90 9.08 3.95
CA ALA A 14 0.84 9.14 2.95
C ALA A 14 1.30 8.65 1.58
N LEU A 15 2.51 9.03 1.14
CA LEU A 15 3.08 8.57 -0.13
C LEU A 15 3.38 7.07 -0.12
N LEU A 16 4.05 6.57 0.92
CA LEU A 16 4.33 5.13 1.07
C LEU A 16 3.05 4.32 1.14
N GLY A 17 2.04 4.80 1.87
CA GLY A 17 0.74 4.16 1.93
C GLY A 17 0.05 4.10 0.56
N THR A 18 0.09 5.19 -0.21
CA THR A 18 -0.54 5.24 -1.54
C THR A 18 0.19 4.33 -2.55
N VAL A 19 1.52 4.46 -2.62
CA VAL A 19 2.35 3.69 -3.56
C VAL A 19 2.32 2.20 -3.21
N GLY A 20 2.44 1.86 -1.92
CA GLY A 20 2.35 0.49 -1.44
C GLY A 20 1.00 -0.13 -1.78
N TYR A 21 -0.11 0.58 -1.52
CA TYR A 21 -1.46 0.09 -1.78
C TYR A 21 -1.66 -0.27 -3.26
N LEU A 22 -1.25 0.62 -4.18
CA LEU A 22 -1.31 0.36 -5.61
C LEU A 22 -0.38 -0.80 -6.03
N GLY A 23 0.85 -0.81 -5.52
CA GLY A 23 1.84 -1.84 -5.84
C GLY A 23 1.37 -3.24 -5.43
N PHE A 24 0.82 -3.40 -4.23
CA PHE A 24 0.31 -4.68 -3.75
C PHE A 24 -0.99 -5.11 -4.45
N GLN A 25 -1.83 -4.19 -4.90
CA GLN A 25 -2.98 -4.54 -5.75
C GLN A 25 -2.53 -5.08 -7.11
N ILE A 26 -1.58 -4.41 -7.77
CA ILE A 26 -1.02 -4.88 -9.04
C ILE A 26 -0.36 -6.25 -8.83
N ALA A 27 0.39 -6.43 -7.75
CA ALA A 27 1.01 -7.71 -7.41
C ALA A 27 -0.03 -8.83 -7.23
N CYS A 28 -1.16 -8.53 -6.61
CA CYS A 28 -2.27 -9.46 -6.43
C CYS A 28 -2.87 -9.89 -7.77
N VAL A 29 -3.02 -8.98 -8.73
CA VAL A 29 -3.57 -9.28 -10.06
C VAL A 29 -2.57 -10.04 -10.93
N VAL A 30 -1.32 -9.58 -10.98
CA VAL A 30 -0.29 -10.11 -11.89
C VAL A 30 0.29 -11.43 -11.40
N TRP A 31 0.50 -11.59 -10.09
CA TRP A 31 1.15 -12.77 -9.52
C TRP A 31 0.24 -13.61 -8.62
N GLY A 32 -1.01 -13.19 -8.40
CA GLY A 32 -1.95 -13.91 -7.53
C GLY A 32 -2.45 -15.22 -8.11
N PHE A 33 -2.32 -15.43 -9.42
CA PHE A 33 -2.80 -16.63 -10.11
C PHE A 33 -1.68 -17.31 -10.90
N ASP A 34 -1.77 -18.63 -11.07
CA ASP A 34 -0.92 -19.36 -12.01
C ASP A 34 -1.49 -19.34 -13.44
N ALA A 35 -0.79 -19.99 -14.37
CA ALA A 35 -1.21 -20.05 -15.77
C ALA A 35 -2.53 -20.82 -15.96
N ASP A 36 -2.87 -21.70 -15.02
CA ASP A 36 -4.11 -22.48 -15.01
C ASP A 36 -5.26 -21.73 -14.29
N GLY A 37 -4.99 -20.51 -13.80
CA GLY A 37 -5.96 -19.68 -13.08
C GLY A 37 -6.15 -20.05 -11.61
N ASN A 38 -5.34 -20.95 -11.04
CA ASN A 38 -5.43 -21.29 -9.62
C ASN A 38 -4.80 -20.20 -8.75
N PRO A 39 -5.43 -19.89 -7.60
CA PRO A 39 -4.92 -18.86 -6.69
C PRO A 39 -3.64 -19.31 -5.97
N LYS A 40 -2.57 -18.53 -6.10
CA LYS A 40 -1.34 -18.68 -5.34
C LYS A 40 -1.52 -18.09 -3.94
N ARG A 41 -2.05 -18.91 -3.02
CA ARG A 41 -2.40 -18.51 -1.65
C ARG A 41 -1.33 -17.68 -0.94
N ARG A 42 -0.05 -18.02 -1.09
CA ARG A 42 1.07 -17.27 -0.47
C ARG A 42 1.17 -15.83 -1.01
N VAL A 43 1.02 -15.64 -2.31
CA VAL A 43 1.09 -14.32 -2.95
C VAL A 43 -0.13 -13.49 -2.61
N LEU A 44 -1.32 -14.09 -2.63
CA LEU A 44 -2.56 -13.42 -2.26
C LEU A 44 -2.54 -12.96 -0.79
N LEU A 45 -2.11 -13.84 0.13
CA LEU A 45 -1.96 -13.47 1.55
C LEU A 45 -0.90 -12.38 1.75
N GLY A 46 0.26 -12.50 1.11
CA GLY A 46 1.31 -11.47 1.19
C GLY A 46 0.84 -10.11 0.66
N SER A 47 0.13 -10.12 -0.47
CA SER A 47 -0.43 -8.91 -1.08
C SER A 47 -1.52 -8.30 -0.21
N ALA A 48 -2.41 -9.11 0.38
CA ALA A 48 -3.43 -8.63 1.31
C ALA A 48 -2.83 -7.98 2.57
N ILE A 49 -1.79 -8.58 3.15
CA ILE A 49 -1.08 -7.99 4.29
C ILE A 49 -0.42 -6.67 3.89
N GLY A 50 0.24 -6.63 2.73
CA GLY A 50 0.85 -5.41 2.19
C GLY A 50 -0.17 -4.29 1.94
N ILE A 51 -1.35 -4.62 1.42
CA ILE A 51 -2.48 -3.69 1.24
C ILE A 51 -2.89 -3.09 2.59
N LEU A 52 -3.10 -3.94 3.61
CA LEU A 52 -3.50 -3.48 4.94
C LEU A 52 -2.44 -2.59 5.60
N ALA A 53 -1.16 -2.96 5.50
CA ALA A 53 -0.04 -2.16 6.01
C ALA A 53 0.05 -0.81 5.31
N SER A 54 -0.14 -0.78 3.99
CA SER A 54 -0.12 0.45 3.20
C SER A 54 -1.31 1.36 3.53
N LEU A 55 -2.49 0.78 3.76
CA LEU A 55 -3.66 1.53 4.21
C LEU A 55 -3.44 2.14 5.60
N ALA A 56 -2.84 1.38 6.52
CA ALA A 56 -2.49 1.88 7.86
C ALA A 56 -1.49 3.04 7.80
N LEU A 57 -0.48 2.96 6.93
CA LEU A 57 0.47 4.06 6.71
C LEU A 57 -0.20 5.30 6.12
N LEU A 58 -1.14 5.13 5.19
CA LEU A 58 -1.91 6.24 4.64
C LEU A 58 -2.78 6.91 5.72
N ILE A 59 -3.48 6.13 6.53
CA ILE A 59 -4.32 6.63 7.63
C ILE A 59 -3.44 7.36 8.66
N LEU A 60 -2.27 6.81 9.00
CA LEU A 60 -1.32 7.46 9.89
C LEU A 60 -0.81 8.78 9.31
N GLY A 61 -0.50 8.82 8.01
CA GLY A 61 -0.13 10.05 7.31
C GLY A 61 -1.25 11.09 7.36
N LEU A 62 -2.49 10.70 7.10
CA LEU A 62 -3.64 11.62 7.19
C LEU A 62 -3.92 12.09 8.63
N ALA A 63 -3.67 11.25 9.63
CA ALA A 63 -3.87 11.61 11.04
C ALA A 63 -2.79 12.57 11.59
N LEU A 64 -1.62 12.60 10.95
CA LEU A 64 -0.48 13.47 11.31
C LEU A 64 -0.41 14.76 10.47
N ALA A 65 -1.30 14.91 9.48
CA ALA A 65 -1.40 16.04 8.56
C ALA A 65 -2.24 17.18 9.14
#